data_AF-A0A6N3GZ18-F1
#
_entry.id   AF-A0A6N3GZ18-F1
#
_cell.length_a   1.000
_cell.length_b   1.000
_cell.length_c   1.000
_cell.angle_alpha   90.00
_cell.angle_beta   90.00
_cell.angle_gamma   90.00
#
_symmetry.space_group_name_H-M   'P 1'
#
loop_
_entity.id
_entity.type
_entity.pdbx_description
1 polymer ?
#
loop_
_entity_poly.entity_id
_entity_poly.type
_entity_poly.pdbx_seq_one_letter_code
_entity_poly.pdbx_strand_id
1 'polypeptide(L)'
;MKYLIELLVLAAITFTLIFISTFNIANSTLKEKVKRSWAGIILMLPIISLIGGIFFLLFQLVVMLLGVDIYFLDVFIIGLYGVLILFVGDFFSKIIISNVSSGILSRKYNAEKLTEKEMFSIFESHEKTIKMWSYILMFLISLLIYTVIMKLSINEINAMFIGIISLINTLGYILFFRRKTSVVAE
;
A
#
# COMPACT_ATOMS: atom_id res chain seq x y z
N MET A 1 3.17 10.26 -27.19
CA MET A 1 3.09 8.89 -26.60
C MET A 1 3.26 8.86 -25.08
N LYS A 2 3.80 9.91 -24.42
CA LYS A 2 4.06 9.91 -22.97
C LYS A 2 2.84 9.55 -22.11
N TYR A 3 1.61 9.87 -22.55
CA TYR A 3 0.37 9.61 -21.82
C TYR A 3 -0.48 8.44 -22.36
N LEU A 4 0.04 7.65 -23.30
CA LEU A 4 -0.76 6.67 -24.04
C LEU A 4 -1.13 5.46 -23.18
N ILE A 5 -0.26 5.09 -22.23
CA ILE A 5 -0.51 4.04 -21.25
C ILE A 5 -1.57 4.52 -20.25
N GLU A 6 -1.50 5.75 -19.78
CA GLU A 6 -2.48 6.36 -18.89
C GLU A 6 -3.86 6.41 -19.56
N LEU A 7 -3.92 6.76 -20.85
CA LEU A 7 -5.15 6.78 -21.65
C LEU A 7 -5.76 5.38 -21.82
N LEU A 8 -4.93 4.35 -22.06
CA LEU A 8 -5.37 2.95 -22.16
C LEU A 8 -5.88 2.40 -20.82
N VAL A 9 -5.17 2.71 -19.72
CA VAL A 9 -5.60 2.34 -18.37
C VAL A 9 -6.92 3.02 -18.03
N LEU A 10 -7.08 4.30 -18.35
CA LEU A 10 -8.33 5.03 -18.15
C LEU A 10 -9.48 4.39 -18.96
N ALA A 11 -9.24 4.06 -20.23
CA ALA A 11 -10.23 3.41 -21.09
C ALA A 11 -10.65 2.03 -20.54
N ALA A 12 -9.69 1.22 -20.09
CA ALA A 12 -9.97 -0.08 -19.47
C ALA A 12 -10.77 0.06 -18.18
N ILE A 13 -10.39 0.98 -17.29
CA ILE A 13 -11.14 1.28 -16.06
C ILE A 13 -12.57 1.70 -16.40
N THR A 14 -12.73 2.61 -17.35
CA THR A 14 -14.05 3.13 -17.77
C THR A 14 -14.93 2.01 -18.32
N PHE A 15 -14.38 1.14 -19.17
CA PHE A 15 -15.08 -0.03 -19.70
C PHE A 15 -15.51 -0.99 -18.57
N THR A 16 -14.61 -1.26 -17.62
CA THR A 16 -14.90 -2.14 -16.48
C THR A 16 -16.01 -1.57 -15.60
N LEU A 17 -16.00 -0.26 -15.36
CA LEU A 17 -17.03 0.44 -14.58
C LEU A 17 -18.40 0.42 -15.28
N ILE A 18 -18.43 0.64 -16.60
CA ILE A 18 -19.66 0.52 -17.39
C ILE A 18 -20.18 -0.91 -17.35
N PHE A 19 -19.31 -1.90 -17.56
CA PHE A 19 -19.67 -3.32 -17.51
C PHE A 19 -20.26 -3.72 -16.14
N ILE A 20 -19.60 -3.34 -15.05
CA ILE A 20 -20.08 -3.55 -13.68
C ILE A 20 -21.43 -2.87 -13.48
N SER A 21 -21.59 -1.60 -13.90
CA SER A 21 -22.84 -0.85 -13.77
C SER A 21 -24.00 -1.53 -14.50
N THR A 22 -23.74 -2.04 -15.72
CA THR A 22 -24.74 -2.74 -16.55
C THR A 22 -25.13 -4.08 -15.94
N PHE A 23 -24.17 -4.84 -15.40
CA PHE A 23 -24.42 -6.11 -14.69
C PHE A 23 -25.15 -5.89 -13.35
N ASN A 24 -24.93 -4.74 -12.71
CA ASN A 24 -25.56 -4.34 -11.45
C ASN A 24 -27.08 -4.12 -11.57
N ILE A 25 -27.57 -3.83 -12.76
CA ILE A 25 -29.00 -3.65 -13.03
C ILE A 25 -29.74 -5.01 -12.96
N ALA A 26 -29.05 -6.12 -13.20
CA ALA A 26 -29.65 -7.45 -13.32
C ALA A 26 -29.75 -8.25 -12.01
N ASN A 27 -29.03 -7.90 -10.94
CA ASN A 27 -29.02 -8.70 -9.69
C ASN A 27 -29.10 -7.82 -8.42
N SER A 28 -30.19 -7.93 -7.67
CA SER A 28 -30.51 -7.07 -6.51
C SER A 28 -29.54 -7.19 -5.33
N THR A 29 -28.96 -8.38 -5.11
CA THR A 29 -27.97 -8.58 -4.03
C THR A 29 -26.59 -8.02 -4.38
N LEU A 30 -26.18 -8.11 -5.66
CA LEU A 30 -24.98 -7.45 -6.17
C LEU A 30 -25.15 -5.93 -6.15
N LYS A 31 -26.34 -5.43 -6.54
CA LYS A 31 -26.70 -4.01 -6.51
C LYS A 31 -26.49 -3.39 -5.14
N GLU A 32 -26.92 -4.07 -4.08
CA GLU A 32 -26.77 -3.57 -2.72
C GLU A 32 -25.31 -3.60 -2.24
N LYS A 33 -24.56 -4.67 -2.54
CA LYS A 33 -23.12 -4.76 -2.22
C LYS A 33 -22.31 -3.68 -2.95
N VAL A 34 -22.53 -3.51 -4.24
CA VAL A 34 -21.86 -2.50 -5.06
C VAL A 34 -22.22 -1.09 -4.60
N LYS A 35 -23.50 -0.82 -4.29
CA LYS A 35 -23.93 0.48 -3.75
C LYS A 35 -23.24 0.80 -2.42
N ARG A 36 -23.10 -0.18 -1.52
CA ARG A 36 -22.37 -0.02 -0.26
C ARG A 36 -20.87 0.22 -0.50
N SER A 37 -20.24 -0.50 -1.43
CA SER A 37 -18.84 -0.28 -1.81
C SER A 37 -18.61 1.11 -2.39
N TRP A 38 -19.49 1.58 -3.29
CA TRP A 38 -19.41 2.94 -3.85
C TRP A 38 -19.58 4.02 -2.79
N ALA A 39 -20.55 3.86 -1.89
CA ALA A 39 -20.72 4.77 -0.77
C ALA A 39 -19.47 4.81 0.12
N GLY A 40 -18.85 3.64 0.36
CA GLY A 40 -17.57 3.54 1.06
C GLY A 40 -16.42 4.26 0.35
N ILE A 41 -16.31 4.13 -0.98
CA ILE A 41 -15.28 4.82 -1.77
C ILE A 41 -15.48 6.35 -1.70
N ILE A 42 -16.71 6.83 -1.84
CA ILE A 42 -17.02 8.27 -1.77
C ILE A 42 -16.63 8.84 -0.41
N LEU A 43 -16.89 8.11 0.68
CA LEU A 43 -16.50 8.51 2.03
C LEU A 43 -14.97 8.45 2.25
N MET A 44 -14.28 7.52 1.61
CA MET A 44 -12.82 7.35 1.72
C MET A 44 -12.03 8.34 0.85
N LEU A 45 -12.61 8.84 -0.25
CA LEU A 45 -11.95 9.75 -1.20
C LEU A 45 -11.34 11.00 -0.53
N PRO A 46 -12.05 11.74 0.35
CA PRO A 46 -11.48 12.87 1.08
C PRO A 46 -10.28 12.48 1.96
N ILE A 47 -10.35 11.32 2.61
CA ILE A 47 -9.28 10.80 3.47
C ILE A 47 -8.04 10.47 2.63
N ILE A 48 -8.24 9.75 1.52
CA ILE A 48 -7.19 9.42 0.54
C ILE A 48 -6.56 10.69 -0.01
N SER A 49 -7.37 11.70 -0.36
CA SER A 49 -6.89 12.99 -0.86
C SER A 49 -6.08 13.75 0.18
N LEU A 50 -6.47 13.72 1.46
CA LEU A 50 -5.72 14.35 2.55
C LEU A 50 -4.36 13.67 2.75
N ILE A 51 -4.33 12.34 2.80
CA ILE A 51 -3.07 11.57 2.93
C ILE A 51 -2.15 11.83 1.73
N GLY A 52 -2.71 11.83 0.51
CA GLY A 52 -1.96 12.16 -0.71
C GLY A 52 -1.40 13.59 -0.69
N GLY A 53 -2.18 14.55 -0.18
CA GLY A 53 -1.72 15.92 0.03
C GLY A 53 -0.56 16.02 1.02
N ILE A 54 -0.60 15.26 2.13
CA ILE A 54 0.51 15.20 3.09
C ILE A 54 1.77 14.63 2.43
N PHE A 55 1.65 13.54 1.68
CA PHE A 55 2.79 12.97 0.95
C PHE A 55 3.36 13.92 -0.08
N PHE A 56 2.51 14.61 -0.84
CA PHE A 56 2.95 15.64 -1.77
C PHE A 56 3.79 16.70 -1.05
N LEU A 57 3.33 17.26 0.06
CA LEU A 57 4.07 18.27 0.82
C LEU A 57 5.41 17.74 1.34
N LEU A 58 5.43 16.51 1.88
CA LEU A 58 6.65 15.88 2.37
C LEU A 58 7.64 15.62 1.24
N PHE A 59 7.18 15.14 0.08
CA PHE A 59 8.05 14.88 -1.06
C PHE A 59 8.58 16.18 -1.66
N GLN A 60 7.76 17.22 -1.76
CA GLN A 60 8.19 18.54 -2.20
C GLN A 60 9.29 19.10 -1.28
N LEU A 61 9.14 18.91 0.03
CA LEU A 61 10.17 19.29 0.99
C LEU A 61 11.48 18.52 0.75
N VAL A 62 11.41 17.22 0.47
CA VAL A 62 12.60 16.43 0.12
C VAL A 62 13.24 16.91 -1.18
N VAL A 63 12.45 17.23 -2.22
CA VAL A 63 12.95 17.79 -3.48
C VAL A 63 13.71 19.09 -3.23
N MET A 64 13.15 19.99 -2.42
CA MET A 64 13.79 21.25 -2.04
C MET A 64 15.10 21.03 -1.25
N LEU A 65 15.11 20.11 -0.29
CA LEU A 65 16.31 19.82 0.52
C LEU A 65 17.44 19.17 -0.28
N LEU A 66 17.10 18.30 -1.22
CA LEU A 66 18.07 17.60 -2.05
C LEU A 66 18.48 18.39 -3.31
N GLY A 67 17.81 19.51 -3.60
CA GLY A 67 18.06 20.32 -4.79
C GLY A 67 17.80 19.56 -6.10
N VAL A 68 16.83 18.63 -6.12
CA VAL A 68 16.50 17.87 -7.33
C VAL A 68 15.57 18.72 -8.21
N ASP A 69 15.86 18.80 -9.50
CA ASP A 69 15.01 19.54 -10.44
C ASP A 69 13.88 18.63 -10.94
N ILE A 70 12.78 18.60 -10.19
CA ILE A 70 11.55 17.88 -10.54
C ILE A 70 10.39 18.86 -10.60
N TYR A 71 9.60 18.78 -11.67
CA TYR A 71 8.41 19.62 -11.82
C TYR A 71 7.41 19.34 -10.70
N PHE A 72 6.83 20.42 -10.16
CA PHE A 72 5.82 20.38 -9.10
C PHE A 72 4.67 19.38 -9.36
N LEU A 73 4.17 19.36 -10.61
CA LEU A 73 3.06 18.48 -11.01
C LEU A 73 3.47 17.01 -10.96
N ASP A 74 4.73 16.69 -11.28
CA ASP A 74 5.24 15.31 -11.19
C ASP A 74 5.34 14.88 -9.72
N VAL A 75 5.84 15.76 -8.82
CA VAL A 75 5.88 15.49 -7.37
C VAL A 75 4.47 15.26 -6.81
N PHE A 76 3.49 16.04 -7.25
CA PHE A 76 2.09 15.88 -6.88
C PHE A 76 1.53 14.51 -7.30
N ILE A 77 1.76 14.11 -8.55
CA ILE A 77 1.34 12.81 -9.07
C ILE A 77 2.02 11.66 -8.29
N ILE A 78 3.32 11.77 -8.02
CA ILE A 78 4.08 10.78 -7.23
C ILE A 78 3.53 10.68 -5.80
N GLY A 79 3.16 11.81 -5.19
CA GLY A 79 2.51 11.87 -3.87
C GLY A 79 1.17 11.12 -3.84
N LEU A 80 0.33 11.31 -4.87
CA LEU A 80 -0.92 10.56 -5.02
C LEU A 80 -0.68 9.06 -5.22
N TYR A 81 0.29 8.67 -6.05
CA TYR A 81 0.69 7.27 -6.19
C TYR A 81 1.17 6.67 -4.87
N GLY A 82 1.80 7.46 -3.99
CA GLY A 82 2.21 7.03 -2.66
C GLY A 82 1.10 6.38 -1.86
N VAL A 83 -0.12 6.94 -1.93
CA VAL A 83 -1.28 6.38 -1.24
C VAL A 83 -1.63 4.98 -1.75
N LEU A 84 -1.56 4.75 -3.07
CA LEU A 84 -1.79 3.42 -3.63
C LEU A 84 -0.66 2.45 -3.22
N ILE A 85 0.58 2.92 -3.24
CA ILE A 85 1.75 2.13 -2.85
C ILE A 85 1.66 1.67 -1.40
N LEU A 86 1.07 2.48 -0.49
CA LEU A 86 0.80 2.05 0.90
C LEU A 86 -0.02 0.75 0.95
N PHE A 87 -1.15 0.74 0.24
CA PHE A 87 -2.09 -0.39 0.27
C PHE A 87 -1.51 -1.61 -0.43
N VAL A 88 -0.82 -1.40 -1.56
CA VAL A 88 -0.13 -2.48 -2.28
C VAL A 88 0.97 -3.07 -1.41
N GLY A 89 1.80 -2.23 -0.77
CA GLY A 89 2.85 -2.66 0.15
C GLY A 89 2.29 -3.45 1.33
N ASP A 90 1.23 -2.96 1.98
CA ASP A 90 0.57 -3.65 3.09
C ASP A 90 0.05 -5.03 2.67
N PHE A 91 -0.67 -5.09 1.55
CA PHE A 91 -1.25 -6.33 1.05
C PHE A 91 -0.19 -7.39 0.74
N PHE A 92 0.82 -7.03 -0.06
CA PHE A 92 1.87 -7.98 -0.45
C PHE A 92 2.78 -8.35 0.73
N SER A 93 3.12 -7.41 1.61
CA SER A 93 3.96 -7.72 2.79
C SER A 93 3.28 -8.74 3.71
N LYS A 94 1.97 -8.60 3.97
CA LYS A 94 1.20 -9.57 4.75
C LYS A 94 1.15 -10.95 4.11
N ILE A 95 0.94 -11.03 2.79
CA ILE A 95 0.92 -12.31 2.06
C ILE A 95 2.28 -13.00 2.15
N ILE A 96 3.36 -12.27 1.83
CA ILE A 96 4.71 -12.83 1.83
C ILE A 96 5.08 -13.32 3.23
N ILE A 97 4.84 -12.50 4.25
CA ILE A 97 5.16 -12.85 5.62
C ILE A 97 4.35 -14.01 6.11
N SER A 98 3.04 -14.02 5.87
CA SER A 98 2.18 -15.13 6.29
C SER A 98 2.71 -16.46 5.73
N ASN A 99 3.10 -16.48 4.45
CA ASN A 99 3.66 -17.68 3.82
C ASN A 99 5.03 -18.06 4.41
N VAL A 100 5.92 -17.09 4.60
CA VAL A 100 7.27 -17.33 5.13
C VAL A 100 7.21 -17.77 6.59
N SER A 101 6.44 -17.08 7.44
CA SER A 101 6.29 -17.41 8.85
C SER A 101 5.66 -18.78 9.03
N SER A 102 4.61 -19.08 8.27
CA SER A 102 3.96 -20.40 8.30
C SER A 102 4.92 -21.50 7.85
N GLY A 103 5.72 -21.25 6.81
CA GLY A 103 6.74 -22.19 6.36
C GLY A 103 7.85 -22.45 7.38
N ILE A 104 8.34 -21.40 8.05
CA ILE A 104 9.38 -21.51 9.09
C ILE A 104 8.84 -22.27 10.31
N LEU A 105 7.65 -21.88 10.79
CA LEU A 105 7.01 -22.52 11.95
C LEU A 105 6.67 -23.96 11.64
N SER A 106 6.11 -24.25 10.47
CA SER A 106 5.81 -25.62 10.03
C SER A 106 7.07 -26.47 9.99
N ARG A 107 8.21 -25.98 9.47
CA ARG A 107 9.47 -26.74 9.47
C ARG A 107 10.04 -26.97 10.86
N LYS A 108 9.96 -25.95 11.72
CA LYS A 108 10.55 -26.00 13.07
C LYS A 108 9.75 -26.89 14.02
N TYR A 109 8.43 -26.90 13.89
CA TYR A 109 7.52 -27.57 14.83
C TYR A 109 6.76 -28.76 14.21
N ASN A 110 7.11 -29.21 12.99
CA ASN A 110 6.37 -30.25 12.26
C ASN A 110 6.22 -31.58 13.02
N ALA A 111 7.20 -31.91 13.87
CA ALA A 111 7.24 -33.15 14.63
C ALA A 111 6.62 -33.02 16.02
N GLU A 112 6.25 -31.80 16.45
CA GLU A 112 5.70 -31.53 17.76
C GLU A 112 4.16 -31.50 17.70
N LYS A 113 3.50 -32.28 18.56
CA LYS A 113 2.05 -32.17 18.76
C LYS A 113 1.75 -30.98 19.66
N LEU A 114 1.85 -29.78 19.09
CA LEU A 114 1.51 -28.55 19.80
C LEU A 114 0.00 -28.41 19.99
N THR A 115 -0.40 -28.02 21.19
CA THR A 115 -1.77 -27.58 21.46
C THR A 115 -2.02 -26.18 20.90
N GLU A 116 -3.28 -25.81 20.72
CA GLU A 116 -3.65 -24.47 20.20
C GLU A 116 -3.10 -23.32 21.07
N LYS A 117 -3.04 -23.50 22.39
CA LYS A 117 -2.47 -22.52 23.32
C LYS A 117 -0.96 -22.35 23.13
N GLU A 118 -0.25 -23.44 22.84
CA GLU A 118 1.20 -23.40 22.58
C GLU A 118 1.50 -22.80 21.21
N MET A 119 0.69 -23.09 20.19
CA MET A 119 0.82 -22.42 18.89
C MET A 119 0.62 -20.91 19.00
N PHE A 120 -0.37 -20.48 19.81
CA PHE A 120 -0.63 -19.06 20.03
C PHE A 120 0.52 -18.37 20.78
N SER A 121 1.07 -18.98 21.83
CA SER A 121 2.19 -18.39 22.57
C SER A 121 3.48 -18.31 21.74
N ILE A 122 3.73 -19.31 20.89
CA ILE A 122 4.83 -19.29 19.92
C ILE A 122 4.62 -18.14 18.93
N PHE A 123 3.41 -17.96 18.40
CA PHE A 123 3.12 -16.85 17.48
C PHE A 123 3.30 -15.48 18.15
N GLU A 124 2.77 -15.30 19.36
CA GLU A 124 2.85 -14.06 20.12
C GLU A 124 4.31 -13.67 20.43
N SER A 125 5.15 -14.65 20.78
CA SER A 125 6.59 -14.42 20.99
C SER A 125 7.33 -13.95 19.73
N HIS A 126 6.83 -14.28 18.53
CA HIS A 126 7.42 -13.88 17.25
C HIS A 126 6.72 -12.67 16.61
N GLU A 127 5.60 -12.20 17.18
CA GLU A 127 4.74 -11.19 16.56
C GLU A 127 5.47 -9.86 16.29
N LYS A 128 6.32 -9.41 17.22
CA LYS A 128 7.12 -8.19 17.04
C LYS A 128 8.10 -8.32 15.87
N THR A 129 8.76 -9.46 15.75
CA THR A 129 9.72 -9.76 14.69
C THR A 129 9.02 -9.83 13.34
N ILE A 130 7.88 -10.52 13.27
CA ILE A 130 7.01 -10.60 12.09
C ILE A 130 6.57 -9.20 11.65
N LYS A 131 6.11 -8.35 12.58
CA LYS A 131 5.74 -6.95 12.30
C LYS A 131 6.90 -6.14 11.73
N MET A 132 8.09 -6.24 12.32
CA MET A 132 9.28 -5.53 11.84
C MET A 132 9.66 -5.94 10.42
N TRP A 133 9.65 -7.25 10.11
CA TRP A 133 9.87 -7.75 8.76
C TRP A 133 8.81 -7.23 7.77
N SER A 134 7.57 -7.00 8.23
CA SER A 134 6.50 -6.44 7.39
C SER A 134 6.85 -5.04 6.93
N TYR A 135 7.33 -4.20 7.84
CA TYR A 135 7.74 -2.85 7.48
C TYR A 135 8.96 -2.83 6.55
N ILE A 136 9.92 -3.73 6.76
CA ILE A 136 11.07 -3.88 5.84
C ILE A 136 10.59 -4.28 4.45
N LEU A 137 9.68 -5.25 4.34
CA LEU A 137 9.11 -5.65 3.05
C LEU A 137 8.29 -4.54 2.40
N MET A 138 7.48 -3.80 3.17
CA MET A 138 6.74 -2.65 2.67
C MET A 138 7.67 -1.57 2.10
N PHE A 139 8.79 -1.31 2.77
CA PHE A 139 9.81 -0.39 2.28
C PHE A 139 10.43 -0.88 0.97
N LEU A 140 10.81 -2.16 0.88
CA LEU A 140 11.39 -2.73 -0.34
C LEU A 140 10.40 -2.71 -1.52
N ILE A 141 9.13 -3.04 -1.27
CA ILE A 141 8.07 -2.98 -2.28
C ILE A 141 7.87 -1.54 -2.74
N SER A 142 7.82 -0.58 -1.80
CA SER A 142 7.69 0.84 -2.13
C SER A 142 8.85 1.31 -2.98
N LEU A 143 10.08 0.94 -2.62
CA LEU A 143 11.29 1.30 -3.35
C LEU A 143 11.27 0.77 -4.79
N LEU A 144 10.84 -0.48 -4.97
CA LEU A 144 10.70 -1.08 -6.29
C LEU A 144 9.65 -0.35 -7.13
N ILE A 145 8.46 -0.09 -6.57
CA ILE A 145 7.37 0.56 -7.30
C ILE A 145 7.73 2.01 -7.65
N TYR A 146 8.28 2.79 -6.70
CA TYR A 146 8.72 4.16 -6.98
C TYR A 146 9.81 4.21 -8.03
N THR A 147 10.74 3.24 -8.06
CA THR A 147 11.75 3.16 -9.12
C THR A 147 11.09 3.01 -10.50
N VAL A 148 10.07 2.15 -10.61
CA VAL A 148 9.32 1.97 -11.86
C VAL A 148 8.56 3.24 -12.24
N ILE A 149 7.83 3.86 -11.30
CA ILE A 149 7.07 5.10 -11.55
C ILE A 149 8.00 6.23 -11.99
N MET A 150 9.10 6.45 -11.26
CA MET A 150 10.07 7.50 -11.59
C MET A 150 10.65 7.28 -12.98
N LYS A 151 11.05 6.05 -13.33
CA LYS A 151 11.56 5.72 -14.67
C LYS A 151 10.56 6.01 -15.80
N LEU A 152 9.25 5.94 -15.52
CA LEU A 152 8.20 6.23 -16.50
C LEU A 152 7.88 7.74 -16.59
N SER A 153 7.93 8.46 -15.47
CA SER A 153 7.52 9.87 -15.39
C SER A 153 8.66 10.86 -15.62
N ILE A 154 9.85 10.56 -15.09
CA ILE A 154 11.03 11.43 -15.01
C ILE A 154 12.26 10.66 -15.53
N ASN A 155 12.91 11.17 -16.58
CA ASN A 155 14.06 10.47 -17.19
C ASN A 155 15.29 10.42 -16.29
N GLU A 156 15.39 11.28 -15.28
CA GLU A 156 16.50 11.33 -14.33
C GLU A 156 16.12 10.67 -13.00
N ILE A 157 16.70 9.49 -12.75
CA ILE A 157 16.47 8.70 -11.55
C ILE A 157 17.46 9.13 -10.47
N ASN A 158 17.01 9.91 -9.49
CA ASN A 158 17.78 10.15 -8.28
C ASN A 158 17.47 9.04 -7.24
N ALA A 159 18.40 8.10 -7.07
CA ALA A 159 18.25 6.97 -6.15
C ALA A 159 18.09 7.41 -4.68
N MET A 160 18.74 8.51 -4.27
CA MET A 160 18.62 9.05 -2.92
C MET A 160 17.20 9.59 -2.68
N PHE A 161 16.64 10.32 -3.65
CA PHE A 161 15.26 10.78 -3.60
C PHE A 161 14.29 9.60 -3.44
N ILE A 162 14.43 8.55 -4.27
CA ILE A 162 13.58 7.34 -4.21
C ILE A 162 13.65 6.66 -2.84
N GLY A 163 14.85 6.53 -2.28
CA GLY A 163 15.06 5.94 -0.96
C GLY A 163 14.32 6.71 0.14
N ILE A 164 14.42 8.04 0.13
CA ILE A 164 13.77 8.88 1.14
C ILE A 164 12.24 8.85 0.99
N ILE A 165 11.69 8.99 -0.22
CA ILE A 165 10.23 8.96 -0.40
C ILE A 165 9.64 7.59 -0.04
N SER A 166 10.36 6.51 -0.30
CA SER A 166 9.95 5.14 0.07
C SER A 166 9.95 4.94 1.59
N LEU A 167 10.92 5.54 2.28
CA LEU A 167 10.97 5.56 3.74
C LEU A 167 9.82 6.41 4.32
N ILE A 168 9.58 7.60 3.78
CA ILE A 168 8.43 8.45 4.16
C ILE A 168 7.12 7.69 3.95
N ASN A 169 6.97 6.97 2.83
CA ASN A 169 5.75 6.21 2.57
C ASN A 169 5.55 5.10 3.62
N THR A 170 6.61 4.34 3.93
CA THR A 170 6.56 3.29 4.96
C THR A 170 6.24 3.87 6.34
N LEU A 171 6.83 5.01 6.70
CA LEU A 171 6.50 5.72 7.94
C LEU A 171 5.07 6.26 7.94
N GLY A 172 4.59 6.76 6.80
CA GLY A 172 3.21 7.18 6.60
C GLY A 172 2.23 6.05 6.89
N TYR A 173 2.51 4.82 6.42
CA TYR A 173 1.71 3.65 6.78
C TYR A 173 1.63 3.46 8.30
N ILE A 174 2.79 3.53 8.97
CA ILE A 174 2.88 3.33 10.43
C ILE A 174 2.11 4.43 11.18
N LEU A 175 2.13 5.67 10.70
CA LEU A 175 1.46 6.80 11.35
C LEU A 175 -0.06 6.80 11.12
N PHE A 176 -0.51 6.55 9.89
CA PHE A 176 -1.91 6.70 9.52
C PHE A 176 -2.75 5.44 9.73
N PHE A 177 -2.15 4.25 9.58
CA PHE A 177 -2.91 2.99 9.50
C PHE A 177 -2.56 1.97 10.57
N ARG A 178 -1.45 2.13 11.30
CA ARG A 178 -1.15 1.22 12.41
C ARG A 178 -2.16 1.44 13.54
N ARG A 179 -3.08 0.49 13.70
CA ARG A 179 -3.84 0.38 14.95
C ARG A 179 -2.84 0.22 16.10
N LYS A 180 -2.88 1.13 17.08
CA LYS A 180 -2.40 0.81 18.42
C LYS A 180 -3.24 -0.37 18.88
N THR A 181 -2.64 -1.56 18.93
CA THR A 181 -3.17 -2.64 19.76
C THR A 181 -3.01 -2.17 21.20
N SER A 182 -3.93 -1.32 21.68
CA SER A 182 -4.22 -1.26 23.10
C SER A 182 -4.75 -2.64 23.42
N VAL A 183 -3.92 -3.42 24.10
CA VAL A 183 -4.36 -4.56 24.89
C VAL A 183 -5.62 -4.10 25.61
N VAL A 184 -6.75 -4.73 25.30
CA VAL A 184 -7.92 -4.69 26.19
C VAL A 184 -7.46 -5.41 27.44
N ALA A 185 -6.90 -4.65 28.37
CA ALA A 185 -6.81 -5.03 29.75
C ALA A 185 -8.08 -4.47 30.39
N GLU A 186 -9.11 -5.29 30.39
CA GLU A 186 -10.19 -5.45 31.40
C GLU A 186 -11.32 -6.29 30.82
#